data_AF-A0A0E9QS72-F1
#
_entry.id   AF-A0A0E9QS72-F1
#
_cell.length_a   1.000
_cell.length_b   1.000
_cell.length_c   1.000
_cell.angle_alpha   90.00
_cell.angle_beta   90.00
_cell.angle_gamma   90.00
#
_symmetry.space_group_name_H-M   'P 1'
#
loop_
_entity.id
_entity.type
_entity.pdbx_description
1 polymer ?
#
loop_
_entity_poly.entity_id
_entity_poly.type
_entity_poly.pdbx_seq_one_letter_code
_entity_poly.pdbx_strand_id
1 'polypeptide(L)' 'MIAQAGWEMFRAGHVTELPDSWITQRFRTDEVEVTWRD' A
#
# COMPACT_ATOMS: atom_id res chain seq x y z
N MET A 1 12.84 -2.62 -2.05
CA MET A 1 11.74 -1.82 -2.67
C MET A 1 10.39 -2.19 -2.08
N ILE A 2 9.81 -3.37 -2.37
CA ILE A 2 8.45 -3.73 -1.90
C ILE A 2 8.34 -3.77 -0.36
N ALA A 3 9.24 -4.47 0.32
CA ALA A 3 9.24 -4.53 1.78
C ALA A 3 9.45 -3.17 2.46
N GLN A 4 10.23 -2.27 1.84
CA GLN A 4 10.44 -0.92 2.37
C GLN A 4 9.14 -0.10 2.31
N ALA A 5 8.45 -0.10 1.16
CA ALA A 5 7.16 0.56 1.03
C ALA A 5 6.11 -0.06 1.97
N GLY A 6 6.10 -1.39 2.07
CA GLY A 6 5.22 -2.11 2.99
C GLY A 6 5.47 -1.75 4.47
N TRP A 7 6.73 -1.52 4.86
CA TRP A 7 7.06 -1.07 6.22
C TRP A 7 6.50 0.32 6.52
N GLU A 8 6.64 1.27 5.59
CA GLU A 8 6.06 2.62 5.75
C GLU A 8 4.53 2.56 5.81
N MET A 9 3.91 1.79 4.90
CA MET A 9 2.46 1.59 4.84
C MET A 9 1.92 1.00 6.16
N PHE A 10 2.53 -0.09 6.64
CA PHE A 10 2.11 -0.74 7.88
C PHE A 10 2.30 0.18 9.10
N ARG A 11 3.44 0.90 9.19
CA ARG A 11 3.69 1.86 10.28
C ARG A 11 2.66 2.99 10.30
N ALA A 12 2.15 3.40 9.14
CA ALA A 12 1.10 4.41 9.00
C ALA A 12 -0.33 3.84 9.07
N GLY A 13 -0.49 2.56 9.41
CA GLY A 13 -1.80 1.93 9.67
C GLY A 13 -2.47 1.27 8.47
N HIS A 14 -1.83 1.22 7.30
CA HIS A 14 -2.37 0.48 6.16
C HIS A 14 -2.28 -1.03 6.41
N VAL A 15 -3.40 -1.73 6.26
CA VAL A 15 -3.53 -3.18 6.30
C VAL A 15 -4.45 -3.59 5.15
N THR A 16 -4.16 -4.73 4.50
CA THR A 16 -5.00 -5.28 3.44
C THR A 16 -5.59 -6.59 3.93
N GLU A 17 -6.93 -6.67 3.97
CA GLU A 17 -7.61 -7.92 4.30
C GLU A 17 -7.48 -8.92 3.15
N LEU A 18 -7.58 -10.22 3.46
CA LEU A 18 -7.42 -11.28 2.46
C LEU A 18 -8.43 -11.18 1.28
N PRO A 19 -9.71 -10.80 1.49
CA PRO A 19 -10.63 -10.58 0.37
C PRO A 19 -10.21 -9.45 -0.57
N ASP A 20 -9.44 -8.47 -0.09
CA ASP A 20 -9.01 -7.28 -0.83
C ASP A 20 -7.58 -7.42 -1.38
N SER A 21 -6.90 -8.54 -1.14
CA SER A 21 -5.50 -8.75 -1.52
C SER A 21 -5.31 -9.28 -2.95
N TRP A 22 -6.28 -9.07 -3.83
CA TRP A 22 -6.18 -9.51 -5.22
C TRP A 22 -5.21 -8.63 -6.00
N ILE A 23 -4.59 -9.22 -7.02
CA ILE A 23 -3.70 -8.49 -7.92
C ILE A 23 -4.51 -7.59 -8.86
N THR A 24 -3.99 -6.38 -9.10
CA THR A 24 -4.47 -5.49 -10.15
C THR A 24 -3.36 -5.34 -11.19
N GLN A 25 -3.58 -5.85 -12.41
CA GLN A 25 -2.57 -5.81 -13.47
C GLN A 25 -2.14 -4.38 -13.86
N ARG A 26 -2.99 -3.39 -13.58
CA ARG A 26 -2.76 -1.97 -13.88
C ARG A 26 -3.09 -1.13 -12.65
N PHE A 27 -2.16 -1.10 -11.69
CA PHE A 27 -2.28 -0.26 -10.51
C PHE A 27 -1.45 1.01 -10.70
N ARG A 28 -2.09 2.18 -10.79
CA ARG A 28 -1.37 3.43 -11.00
C ARG A 28 -0.75 3.95 -9.71
N THR A 29 0.29 4.77 -9.86
CA THR A 29 1.02 5.36 -8.72
C THR A 29 0.17 6.33 -7.89
N ASP A 30 -0.80 7.01 -8.51
CA ASP A 30 -1.68 7.98 -7.85
C ASP A 30 -2.94 7.37 -7.22
N GLU A 31 -3.12 6.06 -7.33
CA GLU A 31 -4.23 5.35 -6.66
C GLU A 31 -3.94 5.02 -5.19
N VAL A 32 -2.74 5.31 -4.70
CA VAL A 32 -2.33 5.07 -3.31
C VAL A 32 -2.34 6.39 -2.53
N GLU A 33 -3.08 6.43 -1.42
CA GLU A 33 -2.99 7.53 -0.46
C GLU A 33 -1.72 7.39 0.39
N VAL A 34 -0.83 8.38 0.28
CA VAL A 34 0.47 8.38 0.95
C VAL A 34 0.35 9.03 2.33
N THR A 35 -0.08 8.27 3.33
CA THR A 35 -0.31 8.77 4.72
C THR A 35 0.95 8.80 5.59
N TRP A 36 2.09 8.34 5.07
CA TRP A 36 3.38 8.30 5.79
C TRP A 36 4.31 9.47 5.48
N ARG A 37 3.80 10.52 4.83
CA ARG A 37 4.53 11.74 4.49
C ARG A 37 3.64 12.95 4.76
N ASP A 38 4.24 14.05 5.22
CA ASP A 38 3.61 15.38 5.30
C ASP A 38 3.46 16.03 3.91
#